data_AF-C5K4F7-F1
#
_entry.id   AF-C5K4F7-F1
#
_cell.length_a   1.000
_cell.length_b   1.000
_cell.length_c   1.000
_cell.angle_alpha   90.00
_cell.angle_beta   90.00
_cell.angle_gamma   90.00
#
_symmetry.space_group_name_H-M   'P 1'
#
loop_
_entity.id
_entity.type
_entity.pdbx_description
1 polymer ?
#
loop_
_entity_poly.entity_id
_entity_poly.type
_entity_poly.pdbx_seq_one_letter_code
_entity_poly.pdbx_strand_id
1 'polypeptide(L)'
;MVASAVARVYRRSPILANSISSVFFFALSDWFAQKAEKASDHMDKKRVAAVAMCGPIFNGLPLTLFYEAMDKHIGTKATFRVVGRKLLAMQFIYMPISIPSFLFLSTLFHRLLLGEEVSRSVYRAKEAATSKWAEAYLASWFVWPVSDTFNFTVVQKIFPAARPTWDCVVDVGWNAYLSWRGIGGHSITEFAAARP
;
A
#
# COMPACT_ATOMS: atom_id res chain seq x y z
N MET A 1 20.37 -12.06 18.35
CA MET A 1 19.30 -12.00 19.38
C MET A 1 18.06 -11.23 18.93
N VAL A 2 18.20 -10.03 18.36
CA VAL A 2 17.05 -9.23 17.85
C VAL A 2 16.39 -9.87 16.62
N ALA A 3 17.16 -10.24 15.59
CA ALA A 3 16.63 -10.89 14.39
C ALA A 3 15.86 -12.19 14.70
N SER A 4 16.35 -12.97 15.67
CA SER A 4 15.67 -14.19 16.16
C SER A 4 14.39 -13.90 16.94
N ALA A 5 14.30 -12.76 17.63
CA ALA A 5 13.09 -12.34 18.33
C ALA A 5 12.03 -11.83 17.34
N VAL A 6 12.41 -11.00 16.37
CA VAL A 6 11.53 -10.53 15.29
C VAL A 6 11.00 -11.73 14.48
N ALA A 7 11.87 -12.66 14.08
CA ALA A 7 11.45 -13.87 13.38
C ALA A 7 10.44 -14.70 14.19
N ARG A 8 10.56 -14.72 15.52
CA ARG A 8 9.63 -15.43 16.40
C ARG A 8 8.25 -14.77 16.41
N VAL A 9 8.18 -13.43 16.44
CA VAL A 9 6.92 -12.68 16.39
C VAL A 9 6.17 -12.98 15.09
N TYR A 10 6.85 -12.89 13.94
CA TYR A 10 6.25 -13.18 12.63
C TYR A 10 5.77 -14.63 12.50
N ARG A 11 6.51 -15.60 13.07
CA ARG A 11 6.08 -17.01 13.04
C ARG A 11 4.89 -17.28 13.96
N ARG A 12 4.81 -16.60 15.11
CA ARG A 12 3.74 -16.80 16.09
C ARG A 12 2.45 -16.09 15.70
N SER A 13 2.55 -14.89 15.14
CA SER A 13 1.40 -14.08 14.77
C SER A 13 1.72 -13.23 13.53
N PRO A 14 1.72 -13.82 12.33
CA PRO A 14 2.08 -13.13 11.10
C PRO A 14 1.16 -11.94 10.81
N ILE A 15 -0.15 -12.09 11.01
CA ILE A 15 -1.13 -11.01 10.78
C ILE A 15 -0.85 -9.81 11.69
N LEU A 16 -0.59 -10.05 12.99
CA LEU A 16 -0.29 -8.98 13.94
C LEU A 16 1.03 -8.29 13.60
N ALA A 17 2.06 -9.07 13.28
CA ALA A 17 3.38 -8.56 12.92
C ALA A 17 3.33 -7.68 11.65
N ASN A 18 2.64 -8.15 10.61
CA ASN A 18 2.44 -7.41 9.36
C ASN A 18 1.56 -6.18 9.59
N SER A 19 0.51 -6.26 10.43
CA SER A 19 -0.34 -5.12 10.79
C SER A 19 0.42 -4.03 11.53
N ILE A 20 1.25 -4.37 12.51
CA ILE A 20 2.04 -3.38 13.27
C ILE A 20 3.07 -2.73 12.35
N SER A 21 3.76 -3.52 11.53
CA SER A 21 4.79 -3.01 10.62
C SER A 21 4.20 -2.09 9.56
N SER A 22 3.02 -2.43 9.02
CA SER A 22 2.37 -1.62 7.99
C SER A 22 1.95 -0.23 8.51
N VAL A 23 1.52 -0.09 9.77
CA VAL A 23 1.26 1.24 10.37
C VAL A 23 2.48 2.15 10.25
N PHE A 24 3.67 1.63 10.58
CA PHE A 24 4.91 2.39 10.51
C PHE A 24 5.27 2.79 9.08
N PHE A 25 5.28 1.83 8.15
CA PHE A 25 5.66 2.11 6.76
C PHE A 25 4.67 3.01 6.03
N PHE A 26 3.37 2.86 6.30
CA PHE A 26 2.35 3.73 5.72
C PHE A 26 2.46 5.15 6.27
N ALA A 27 2.69 5.32 7.58
CA ALA A 27 2.97 6.64 8.14
C ALA A 27 4.22 7.29 7.51
N LEU A 28 5.29 6.50 7.32
CA LEU A 28 6.52 6.96 6.70
C LEU A 28 6.31 7.37 5.23
N SER A 29 5.47 6.65 4.49
CA SER A 29 5.12 6.98 3.10
C SER A 29 4.49 8.37 2.98
N ASP A 30 3.54 8.69 3.86
CA ASP A 30 2.85 9.99 3.82
C ASP A 30 3.78 11.13 4.27
N TRP A 31 4.68 10.85 5.23
CA TRP A 31 5.72 11.80 5.61
C TRP A 31 6.61 12.16 4.40
N PHE A 32 7.01 11.18 3.58
CA PHE A 32 7.75 11.45 2.34
C PHE A 32 6.91 12.21 1.31
N ALA A 33 5.62 11.88 1.14
CA ALA A 33 4.72 12.59 0.23
C ALA A 33 4.65 14.08 0.57
N GLN A 34 4.35 14.40 1.83
CA GLN A 34 4.25 15.79 2.29
C GLN A 34 5.58 16.54 2.15
N LYS A 35 6.70 15.87 2.38
CA LYS A 35 8.04 16.46 2.18
C LYS A 35 8.32 16.75 0.70
N ALA A 36 7.87 15.89 -0.21
CA ALA A 36 8.02 16.09 -1.65
C ALA A 36 7.12 17.23 -2.17
N GLU A 37 5.95 17.44 -1.57
CA GLU A 37 4.99 18.49 -1.95
C GLU A 37 5.50 19.90 -1.67
N LYS A 38 6.48 20.07 -0.76
CA LYS A 38 6.92 21.38 -0.23
C LYS A 38 5.74 22.27 0.22
N ALA A 39 4.59 21.67 0.52
CA ALA A 39 3.32 22.39 0.59
C ALA A 39 3.17 23.24 1.86
N SER A 40 3.89 22.92 2.94
CA SER A 40 4.00 23.79 4.10
C SER A 40 5.18 23.44 5.02
N ASP A 41 5.62 24.39 5.86
CA ASP A 41 6.59 24.16 6.94
C ASP A 41 6.08 23.22 8.05
N HIS A 42 4.79 22.86 8.03
CA HIS A 42 4.14 22.06 9.05
C HIS A 42 3.56 20.75 8.49
N MET A 43 3.98 19.63 9.11
CA MET A 43 3.46 18.30 8.79
C MET A 43 1.98 18.17 9.18
N ASP A 44 1.12 17.81 8.23
CA ASP A 44 -0.27 17.42 8.51
C ASP A 44 -0.29 16.04 9.16
N LYS A 45 -0.31 16.03 10.50
CA LYS A 45 -0.36 14.81 11.32
C LYS A 45 -1.64 14.00 11.11
N LYS A 46 -2.76 14.64 10.74
CA LYS A 46 -4.03 13.96 10.51
C LYS A 46 -3.98 13.18 9.20
N ARG A 47 -3.31 13.73 8.18
CA ARG A 47 -3.03 13.02 6.93
C ARG A 47 -2.14 11.80 7.15
N VAL A 48 -1.07 11.95 7.93
CA VAL A 48 -0.19 10.83 8.31
C VAL A 48 -0.98 9.74 9.03
N ALA A 49 -1.83 10.11 10.00
CA ALA A 49 -2.67 9.16 10.73
C ALA A 49 -3.67 8.46 9.80
N ALA A 50 -4.29 9.18 8.86
CA ALA A 50 -5.22 8.62 7.89
C ALA A 50 -4.55 7.54 7.02
N VAL A 51 -3.36 7.81 6.48
CA VAL A 51 -2.60 6.83 5.69
C VAL A 51 -2.11 5.68 6.56
N ALA A 52 -1.62 5.95 7.77
CA ALA A 52 -1.16 4.92 8.70
C ALA A 52 -2.26 3.90 9.06
N MET A 53 -3.50 4.35 9.24
CA MET A 53 -4.66 3.49 9.52
C MET A 53 -5.00 2.55 8.35
N CYS A 54 -4.62 2.89 7.11
CA CYS A 54 -4.79 2.00 5.96
C CYS A 54 -3.86 0.77 6.02
N GLY A 55 -2.71 0.86 6.69
CA GLY A 55 -1.71 -0.21 6.73
C GLY A 55 -2.29 -1.58 7.17
N PRO A 56 -2.93 -1.68 8.35
CA PRO A 56 -3.54 -2.94 8.80
C PRO A 56 -4.69 -3.42 7.90
N ILE A 57 -5.42 -2.49 7.28
CA ILE A 57 -6.58 -2.77 6.43
C ILE A 57 -6.16 -3.37 5.09
N PHE A 58 -4.99 -3.04 4.56
CA PHE A 58 -4.50 -3.60 3.29
C PHE A 58 -3.46 -4.70 3.51
N ASN A 59 -2.36 -4.37 4.19
CA ASN A 59 -1.19 -5.26 4.30
C ASN A 59 -1.22 -6.17 5.53
N GLY A 60 -1.99 -5.78 6.56
CA GLY A 60 -2.13 -6.55 7.79
C GLY A 60 -2.91 -7.84 7.56
N LEU A 61 -4.24 -7.74 7.58
CA LEU A 61 -5.11 -8.91 7.46
C LEU A 61 -5.32 -9.36 6.01
N PRO A 62 -5.80 -8.50 5.07
CA PRO A 62 -6.19 -9.00 3.75
C PRO A 62 -5.04 -9.52 2.90
N LEU A 63 -3.90 -8.83 2.85
CA LEU A 63 -2.76 -9.27 2.06
C LEU A 63 -2.15 -10.58 2.60
N THR A 64 -2.06 -10.72 3.94
CA THR A 64 -1.61 -11.96 4.56
C THR A 64 -2.50 -13.13 4.14
N LEU A 65 -3.83 -12.98 4.26
CA LEU A 65 -4.78 -14.02 3.84
C LEU A 65 -4.75 -14.28 2.34
N PHE A 66 -4.56 -13.24 1.52
CA PHE A 66 -4.45 -13.38 0.07
C PHE A 66 -3.21 -14.18 -0.34
N TYR A 67 -2.08 -13.97 0.34
CA TYR A 67 -0.85 -14.74 0.13
C TYR A 67 -1.00 -16.20 0.55
N GLU A 68 -1.66 -16.46 1.68
CA GLU A 68 -1.99 -17.82 2.11
C GLU A 68 -2.93 -18.52 1.10
N ALA A 69 -3.93 -17.79 0.60
CA ALA A 69 -4.84 -18.31 -0.43
C ALA A 69 -4.07 -18.63 -1.73
N MET A 70 -3.17 -17.77 -2.19
CA MET A 70 -2.34 -18.04 -3.36
C MET A 70 -1.42 -19.24 -3.15
N ASP A 71 -0.80 -19.38 -1.97
CA ASP A 71 0.02 -20.55 -1.66
C ASP A 71 -0.77 -21.84 -1.72
N LYS A 72 -2.01 -21.83 -1.20
CA LYS A 72 -2.91 -22.98 -1.22
C LYS A 72 -3.37 -23.37 -2.62
N HIS A 73 -3.72 -22.40 -3.47
CA HIS A 73 -4.36 -22.67 -4.76
C HIS A 73 -3.40 -22.67 -5.96
N ILE A 74 -2.30 -21.93 -5.90
CA ILE A 74 -1.33 -21.76 -7.00
C ILE A 74 -0.02 -22.50 -6.69
N GLY A 75 0.40 -22.51 -5.42
CA GLY A 75 1.58 -23.22 -4.92
C GLY A 75 2.70 -22.30 -4.40
N THR A 76 3.73 -22.91 -3.82
CA THR A 76 4.83 -22.21 -3.12
C THR A 76 6.19 -22.34 -3.83
N LYS A 77 6.26 -23.07 -4.94
CA LYS A 77 7.53 -23.26 -5.67
C LYS A 77 7.87 -21.99 -6.47
N ALA A 78 9.14 -21.59 -6.45
CA ALA A 78 9.64 -20.46 -7.24
C ALA A 78 9.88 -20.85 -8.72
N THR A 79 8.86 -21.40 -9.39
CA THR A 79 8.91 -21.68 -10.83
C THR A 79 8.24 -20.55 -11.60
N PHE A 80 8.67 -20.33 -12.85
CA PHE A 80 8.08 -19.30 -13.72
C PHE A 80 6.55 -19.40 -13.81
N ARG A 81 6.00 -20.62 -13.91
CA ARG A 81 4.56 -20.86 -13.96
C ARG A 81 3.82 -20.44 -12.68
N VAL A 82 4.38 -20.75 -11.51
CA VAL A 82 3.75 -20.42 -10.22
C VAL A 82 3.84 -18.92 -9.97
N VAL A 83 5.02 -18.33 -10.17
CA VAL A 83 5.24 -16.89 -10.00
C VAL A 83 4.35 -16.11 -10.95
N GLY A 84 4.32 -16.45 -12.24
CA GLY A 84 3.46 -15.79 -13.23
C GLY A 84 1.97 -15.82 -12.86
N ARG A 85 1.47 -16.94 -12.35
CA ARG A 85 0.07 -17.04 -11.87
C ARG A 85 -0.21 -16.15 -10.66
N LYS A 86 0.74 -16.03 -9.73
CA LYS A 86 0.61 -15.12 -8.58
C LYS A 86 0.66 -13.66 -8.99
N LEU A 87 1.54 -13.29 -9.93
CA LEU A 87 1.58 -11.94 -10.50
C LEU A 87 0.25 -11.57 -11.16
N LEU A 88 -0.36 -12.50 -11.92
CA LEU A 88 -1.68 -12.28 -12.50
C LEU A 88 -2.75 -12.13 -11.41
N ALA A 89 -2.71 -12.94 -10.34
CA ALA A 89 -3.65 -12.79 -9.24
C ALA A 89 -3.49 -11.44 -8.52
N MET A 90 -2.26 -10.96 -8.32
CA MET A 90 -1.99 -9.63 -7.77
C MET A 90 -2.55 -8.54 -8.68
N GLN A 91 -2.20 -8.53 -9.96
CA GLN A 91 -2.62 -7.47 -10.87
C GLN A 91 -4.09 -7.47 -11.22
N PHE A 92 -4.73 -8.63 -11.34
CA PHE A 92 -6.13 -8.71 -11.81
C PHE A 92 -7.16 -8.91 -10.69
N ILE A 93 -6.73 -9.27 -9.48
CA ILE A 93 -7.65 -9.48 -8.34
C ILE A 93 -7.35 -8.48 -7.24
N TYR A 94 -6.11 -8.44 -6.74
CA TYR A 94 -5.80 -7.63 -5.57
C TYR A 94 -5.67 -6.14 -5.88
N MET A 95 -4.95 -5.75 -6.94
CA MET A 95 -4.73 -4.35 -7.33
C MET A 95 -6.00 -3.58 -7.71
N PRO A 96 -6.94 -4.13 -8.51
CA PRO A 96 -8.16 -3.43 -8.88
C PRO A 96 -9.07 -3.13 -7.68
N ILE A 97 -8.91 -3.86 -6.57
CA ILE A 97 -9.65 -3.63 -5.33
C ILE A 97 -8.85 -2.70 -4.41
N SER A 98 -7.57 -2.99 -4.18
CA SER A 98 -6.74 -2.29 -3.19
C SER A 98 -6.48 -0.82 -3.56
N ILE A 99 -6.15 -0.50 -4.81
CA ILE A 99 -5.83 0.87 -5.23
C ILE A 99 -6.99 1.85 -5.03
N PRO A 100 -8.19 1.63 -5.61
CA PRO A 100 -9.31 2.55 -5.38
C PRO A 100 -9.77 2.55 -3.91
N SER A 101 -9.67 1.40 -3.21
CA SER A 101 -9.99 1.34 -1.77
C SER A 101 -9.02 2.16 -0.93
N PHE A 102 -7.72 2.17 -1.26
CA PHE A 102 -6.72 2.98 -0.57
C PHE A 102 -7.00 4.47 -0.78
N LEU A 103 -7.24 4.89 -2.03
CA LEU A 103 -7.58 6.28 -2.36
C LEU A 103 -8.85 6.74 -1.62
N PHE A 104 -9.85 5.86 -1.55
CA PHE A 104 -11.08 6.12 -0.81
C PHE A 104 -10.83 6.24 0.70
N LEU A 105 -10.25 5.22 1.33
CA LEU A 105 -10.11 5.16 2.79
C LEU A 105 -9.14 6.22 3.33
N SER A 106 -8.01 6.44 2.66
CA SER A 106 -7.05 7.48 3.06
C SER A 106 -7.69 8.87 3.04
N THR A 107 -8.45 9.18 1.98
CA THR A 107 -9.20 10.44 1.88
C THR A 107 -10.31 10.52 2.92
N LEU A 108 -11.11 9.46 3.07
CA LEU A 108 -12.22 9.41 4.04
C LEU A 108 -11.70 9.65 5.45
N PHE A 109 -10.69 8.91 5.89
CA PHE A 109 -10.10 9.04 7.22
C PHE A 109 -9.52 10.43 7.44
N HIS A 110 -8.84 11.01 6.44
CA HIS A 110 -8.30 12.36 6.57
C HIS A 110 -9.41 13.39 6.77
N ARG A 111 -10.48 13.34 5.97
CA ARG A 111 -11.63 14.26 6.10
C ARG A 111 -12.36 14.11 7.43
N LEU A 112 -12.57 12.87 7.89
CA LEU A 112 -13.16 12.62 9.20
C LEU A 112 -12.29 13.14 10.35
N LEU A 113 -10.96 12.96 10.29
CA LEU A 113 -10.04 13.51 11.28
C LEU A 113 -10.00 15.05 11.27
N LEU A 114 -10.32 15.68 10.15
CA LEU A 114 -10.53 17.13 10.05
C LEU A 114 -11.87 17.60 10.63
N GLY A 115 -12.75 16.68 11.03
CA GLY A 115 -14.08 16.98 11.58
C GLY A 115 -15.14 17.26 10.51
N GLU A 116 -14.89 16.87 9.26
CA GLU A 116 -15.86 17.03 8.18
C GLU A 116 -17.05 16.07 8.36
N GLU A 117 -18.24 16.52 7.93
CA GLU A 117 -19.45 15.70 7.95
C GLU A 117 -19.24 14.39 7.17
N VAL A 118 -19.83 13.29 7.66
CA VAL A 118 -19.66 11.95 7.07
C VAL A 118 -20.08 11.92 5.60
N SER A 119 -21.24 12.50 5.26
CA SER A 119 -21.76 12.49 3.88
C SER A 119 -20.79 13.17 2.89
N ARG A 120 -20.26 14.33 3.28
CA ARG A 120 -19.27 15.09 2.51
C ARG A 120 -17.92 14.38 2.41
N SER A 121 -17.47 13.76 3.51
CA SER A 121 -16.24 12.97 3.55
C SER A 121 -16.30 11.78 2.59
N VAL A 122 -17.44 11.06 2.58
CA VAL A 122 -17.69 9.93 1.68
C VAL A 122 -17.74 10.39 0.22
N TYR A 123 -18.40 11.52 -0.07
CA TYR A 123 -18.45 12.08 -1.42
C TYR A 123 -17.05 12.35 -1.97
N ARG A 124 -16.20 13.06 -1.20
CA ARG A 124 -14.83 13.38 -1.60
C ARG A 124 -13.94 12.15 -1.73
N ALA A 125 -14.10 11.17 -0.84
CA ALA A 125 -13.39 9.90 -0.92
C ALA A 125 -13.74 9.13 -2.20
N LYS A 126 -15.04 9.09 -2.56
CA LYS A 126 -15.50 8.49 -3.81
C LYS A 126 -14.92 9.22 -5.01
N GLU A 127 -14.98 10.55 -5.03
CA GLU A 127 -14.42 11.38 -6.10
C GLU A 127 -12.92 11.14 -6.28
N ALA A 128 -12.15 11.11 -5.18
CA ALA A 128 -10.72 10.82 -5.21
C ALA A 128 -10.42 9.43 -5.79
N ALA A 129 -11.17 8.41 -5.37
CA ALA A 129 -11.02 7.06 -5.91
C ALA A 129 -11.39 7.00 -7.41
N THR A 130 -12.55 7.54 -7.82
CA THR A 130 -13.02 7.42 -9.21
C THR A 130 -12.22 8.25 -10.21
N SER A 131 -11.70 9.40 -9.79
CA SER A 131 -10.90 10.26 -10.68
C SER A 131 -9.46 9.78 -10.85
N LYS A 132 -8.88 9.15 -9.83
CA LYS A 132 -7.43 8.84 -9.79
C LYS A 132 -7.10 7.36 -9.94
N TRP A 133 -8.07 6.45 -9.85
CA TRP A 133 -7.79 5.01 -9.86
C TRP A 133 -7.17 4.52 -11.17
N ALA A 134 -7.64 4.98 -12.34
CA ALA A 134 -7.24 4.39 -13.61
C ALA A 134 -5.74 4.59 -13.87
N GLU A 135 -5.28 5.84 -13.73
CA GLU A 135 -3.86 6.17 -13.84
C GLU A 135 -3.01 5.52 -12.74
N ALA A 136 -3.53 5.44 -11.50
CA ALA A 136 -2.82 4.73 -10.43
C ALA A 136 -2.70 3.23 -10.75
N TYR A 137 -3.76 2.60 -11.26
CA TYR A 137 -3.74 1.21 -11.68
C TYR A 137 -2.75 0.98 -12.83
N LEU A 138 -2.69 1.88 -13.82
CA LEU A 138 -1.69 1.81 -14.88
C LEU A 138 -0.25 1.96 -14.35
N ALA A 139 0.00 2.91 -13.46
CA ALA A 139 1.31 3.09 -12.82
C ALA A 139 1.74 1.85 -12.02
N SER A 140 0.77 1.13 -11.44
CA SER A 140 0.99 -0.07 -10.64
C SER A 140 1.73 -1.18 -11.44
N TRP A 141 1.53 -1.25 -12.76
CA TRP A 141 2.18 -2.23 -13.64
C TRP A 141 3.69 -2.06 -13.75
N PHE A 142 4.22 -0.88 -13.43
CA PHE A 142 5.67 -0.63 -13.46
C PHE A 142 6.35 -0.94 -12.12
N VAL A 143 5.58 -1.03 -11.03
CA VAL A 143 6.10 -1.22 -9.67
C VAL A 143 5.90 -2.66 -9.22
N TRP A 144 4.66 -3.13 -9.24
CA TRP A 144 4.29 -4.37 -8.56
C TRP A 144 4.80 -5.64 -9.23
N PRO A 145 4.72 -5.81 -10.58
CA PRO A 145 5.26 -7.02 -11.20
C PRO A 145 6.74 -7.29 -10.88
N VAL A 146 7.54 -6.22 -10.74
CA VAL A 146 8.96 -6.33 -10.37
C VAL A 146 9.11 -6.69 -8.88
N SER A 147 8.45 -5.94 -7.99
CA SER A 147 8.48 -6.21 -6.54
C SER A 147 7.96 -7.60 -6.19
N ASP A 148 6.81 -7.98 -6.74
CA ASP A 148 6.12 -9.24 -6.46
C ASP A 148 6.92 -10.43 -7.01
N THR A 149 7.63 -10.26 -8.12
CA THR A 149 8.56 -11.28 -8.62
C THR A 149 9.64 -11.54 -7.57
N PHE A 150 10.24 -10.49 -7.01
CA PHE A 150 11.22 -10.64 -5.92
C PHE A 150 10.58 -11.24 -4.66
N ASN A 151 9.37 -10.81 -4.31
CA ASN A 151 8.63 -11.31 -3.15
C ASN A 151 8.36 -12.83 -3.27
N PHE A 152 7.77 -13.28 -4.37
CA PHE A 152 7.39 -14.68 -4.59
C PHE A 152 8.56 -15.64 -4.88
N THR A 153 9.75 -15.11 -5.16
CA THR A 153 10.95 -15.92 -5.41
C THR A 153 11.92 -15.92 -4.23
N VAL A 154 12.28 -14.74 -3.72
CA VAL A 154 13.31 -14.55 -2.70
C VAL A 154 12.69 -14.50 -1.31
N VAL A 155 11.77 -13.56 -1.08
CA VAL A 155 11.19 -13.33 0.27
C VAL A 155 10.40 -14.55 0.73
N GLN A 156 9.60 -15.14 -0.15
CA GLN A 156 8.85 -16.36 0.12
C GLN A 156 9.75 -17.52 0.57
N LYS A 157 10.96 -17.62 0.02
CA LYS A 157 11.90 -18.69 0.35
C LYS A 157 12.64 -18.42 1.66
N ILE A 158 13.06 -17.17 1.89
CA ILE A 158 13.90 -16.79 3.04
C ILE A 158 13.06 -16.54 4.29
N PHE A 159 11.95 -15.81 4.15
CA PHE A 159 11.12 -15.39 5.26
C PHE A 159 9.63 -15.25 4.87
N PRO A 160 8.91 -16.37 4.65
CA PRO A 160 7.56 -16.37 4.07
C PRO A 160 6.51 -15.58 4.87
N ALA A 161 6.65 -15.52 6.19
CA ALA A 161 5.75 -14.77 7.07
C ALA A 161 5.87 -13.24 6.92
N ALA A 162 6.99 -12.76 6.37
CA ALA A 162 7.28 -11.33 6.20
C ALA A 162 6.99 -10.82 4.79
N ARG A 163 6.39 -11.64 3.91
CA ARG A 163 6.04 -11.22 2.54
C ARG A 163 5.17 -9.94 2.50
N PRO A 164 4.11 -9.76 3.32
CA PRO A 164 3.37 -8.50 3.32
C PRO A 164 4.19 -7.32 3.86
N THR A 165 5.16 -7.57 4.75
CA THR A 165 6.09 -6.53 5.23
C THR A 165 7.08 -6.12 4.13
N TRP A 166 7.49 -7.03 3.24
CA TRP A 166 8.26 -6.65 2.05
C TRP A 166 7.46 -5.65 1.19
N ASP A 167 6.17 -5.92 0.99
CA ASP A 167 5.32 -4.99 0.23
C ASP A 167 5.21 -3.64 0.95
N CYS A 168 5.15 -3.63 2.28
CA CYS A 168 5.22 -2.40 3.07
C CYS A 168 6.48 -1.56 2.80
N VAL A 169 7.63 -2.18 2.50
CA VAL A 169 8.87 -1.47 2.18
C VAL A 169 8.74 -0.75 0.83
N VAL A 170 8.20 -1.43 -0.17
CA VAL A 170 7.95 -0.84 -1.50
C VAL A 170 6.83 0.20 -1.43
N ASP A 171 5.84 -0.03 -0.57
CA ASP A 171 4.76 0.88 -0.24
C ASP A 171 5.22 2.23 0.30
N VAL A 172 6.42 2.35 0.88
CA VAL A 172 6.94 3.66 1.27
C VAL A 172 6.98 4.60 0.07
N GLY A 173 7.44 4.13 -1.08
CA GLY A 173 7.44 4.92 -2.32
C GLY A 173 6.06 4.96 -2.98
N TRP A 174 5.39 3.82 -3.06
CA TRP A 174 4.09 3.71 -3.74
C TRP A 174 2.98 4.51 -3.03
N ASN A 175 2.84 4.39 -1.72
CA ASN A 175 1.85 5.14 -0.96
C ASN A 175 2.23 6.61 -0.80
N ALA A 176 3.53 6.96 -0.89
CA ALA A 176 3.92 8.36 -1.02
C ALA A 176 3.35 8.96 -2.32
N TYR A 177 3.51 8.25 -3.44
CA TYR A 177 2.90 8.62 -4.72
C TYR A 177 1.37 8.68 -4.65
N LEU A 178 0.72 7.66 -4.08
CA LEU A 178 -0.75 7.65 -3.96
C LEU A 178 -1.28 8.74 -3.04
N SER A 179 -0.60 9.02 -1.93
CA SER A 179 -0.98 10.10 -1.02
C SER A 179 -0.83 11.46 -1.70
N TRP A 180 0.29 11.69 -2.40
CA TRP A 180 0.54 12.89 -3.20
C TRP A 180 -0.57 13.17 -4.20
N ARG A 181 -1.06 12.13 -4.89
CA ARG A 181 -2.19 12.28 -5.81
C ARG A 181 -3.52 12.38 -5.12
N GLY A 182 -3.79 11.46 -4.19
CA GLY A 182 -5.07 11.30 -3.51
C GLY A 182 -5.43 12.52 -2.69
N ILE A 183 -4.68 12.73 -1.61
CA ILE A 183 -4.93 13.79 -0.64
C ILE A 183 -4.28 15.10 -1.08
N GLY A 184 -3.04 15.06 -1.61
CA GLY A 184 -2.35 16.24 -2.15
C GLY A 184 -3.01 16.84 -3.40
N GLY A 185 -3.82 16.05 -4.11
CA GLY A 185 -4.66 16.53 -5.20
C GLY A 185 -3.96 16.61 -6.56
N HIS A 186 -2.69 16.20 -6.65
CA HIS A 186 -1.86 16.42 -7.84
C HIS A 186 -2.09 15.41 -8.97
N SER A 187 -1.94 15.89 -10.21
CA SER A 187 -1.88 15.06 -11.43
C SER A 187 -0.45 14.91 -11.96
N ILE A 188 -0.15 13.80 -12.65
CA ILE A 188 1.11 13.63 -13.39
C ILE A 188 1.25 14.68 -14.50
N THR A 189 0.14 15.08 -15.12
CA THR A 189 0.16 16.10 -16.19
C THR A 189 0.57 17.48 -15.67
N GLU A 190 0.24 17.81 -14.42
CA GLU A 190 0.67 19.06 -13.78
C GLU A 190 2.18 19.04 -13.50
N PHE A 191 2.72 17.90 -13.05
CA PHE A 191 4.16 17.76 -12.80
C PHE A 191 4.99 17.82 -14.10
N ALA A 192 4.46 17.29 -15.21
CA ALA A 192 5.10 17.38 -16.52
C ALA A 192 5.08 18.81 -17.08
N ALA A 193 4.02 19.58 -16.81
CA ALA A 193 3.89 20.98 -17.22
C ALA A 193 4.73 21.95 -16.36
N ALA A 194 5.10 21.55 -15.14
CA ALA A 194 5.87 22.36 -14.21
C ALA A 194 7.40 22.26 -14.37
N ARG A 195 7.90 21.52 -15.37
CA ARG A 195 9.33 21.50 -15.71
C ARG A 195 9.63 22.60 -16.75
N PRO A 196 10.56 23.53 -16.48
CA PRO A 196 11.00 24.52 -17.47
C PRO A 196 11.73 23.87 -18.65
#